data_AF-A0AA96Q8V8-F1
#
_entry.id   AF-A0AA96Q8V8-F1
#
_cell.length_a   1.000
_cell.length_b   1.000
_cell.length_c   1.000
_cell.angle_alpha   90.00
_cell.angle_beta   90.00
_cell.angle_gamma   90.00
#
_symmetry.space_group_name_H-M   'P 1'
#
loop_
_entity.id
_entity.type
_entity.pdbx_description
1 polymer ?
#
loop_
_entity_poly.entity_id
_entity_poly.type
_entity_poly.pdbx_seq_one_letter_code
_entity_poly.pdbx_strand_id
1 'polypeptide(L)' 'MPVWMLNTRWNGKDFLFAMNGQTGRLVGELPVSRGRFWALFAAIAVPLSVVSSVLFTLL' A
#
# COMPACT_ATOMS: atom_id res chain seq x y z
N MET A 1 -14.45 -19.59 14.58
CA MET A 1 -13.15 -19.05 15.05
C MET A 1 -13.38 -17.65 15.61
N PRO A 2 -12.77 -17.26 16.74
CA PRO A 2 -12.92 -15.91 17.27
C PRO A 2 -12.34 -14.88 16.30
N VAL A 3 -13.05 -13.77 16.11
CA VAL A 3 -12.61 -12.62 15.31
C VAL A 3 -12.73 -11.37 16.17
N TRP A 4 -11.65 -10.61 16.26
CA TRP A 4 -11.63 -9.32 16.94
C TRP A 4 -11.82 -8.22 15.90
N MET A 5 -12.79 -7.34 16.14
CA MET A 5 -13.09 -6.21 15.27
C MET A 5 -12.61 -4.93 15.93
N LEU A 6 -11.82 -4.13 15.21
CA LEU A 6 -11.40 -2.80 15.64
C LEU A 6 -11.94 -1.78 14.64
N ASN A 7 -12.76 -0.85 15.12
CA ASN A 7 -13.20 0.31 14.36
C ASN A 7 -12.46 1.53 14.90
N THR A 8 -11.87 2.34 14.01
CA THR A 8 -11.18 3.57 14.38
C THR A 8 -11.56 4.68 13.43
N ARG A 9 -11.96 5.84 13.97
CA ARG A 9 -12.26 7.03 13.16
C ARG A 9 -11.08 7.98 13.19
N TRP A 10 -10.59 8.36 12.02
CA TRP A 10 -9.49 9.32 11.87
C TRP A 10 -9.74 10.25 10.69
N ASN A 11 -9.56 11.55 10.92
CA ASN A 11 -9.77 12.59 9.90
C ASN A 11 -11.12 12.47 9.16
N GLY A 12 -12.19 12.15 9.88
CA GLY A 12 -13.53 11.95 9.32
C GLY A 12 -13.75 10.65 8.54
N LYS A 13 -12.73 9.78 8.40
CA LYS A 13 -12.84 8.46 7.77
C LYS A 13 -12.87 7.36 8.84
N ASP A 14 -13.72 6.36 8.64
CA ASP A 14 -13.75 5.14 9.45
C ASP A 14 -12.80 4.08 8.86
N PHE A 15 -12.05 3.42 9.74
CA PHE A 15 -11.14 2.34 9.42
C PHE A 15 -11.58 1.09 10.19
N LEU A 16 -11.77 0.00 9.46
CA LEU A 16 -12.18 -1.28 10.01
C LEU A 16 -11.05 -2.29 9.85
N PHE A 17 -10.66 -2.89 10.98
CA PHE A 17 -9.70 -3.97 11.02
C PHE A 17 -10.35 -5.21 11.63
N ALA A 18 -10.09 -6.37 11.03
CA ALA A 18 -10.49 -7.66 11.54
C ALA A 18 -9.24 -8.48 11.83
N MET A 19 -9.17 -9.10 13.01
CA MET A 19 -8.07 -9.95 13.43
C MET A 19 -8.59 -11.34 13.76
N ASN A 20 -8.00 -12.36 13.13
CA ASN A 20 -8.23 -13.74 13.52
C ASN A 20 -7.63 -13.96 14.92
N GLY A 21 -8.46 -14.28 15.91
CA GLY A 21 -8.03 -14.41 17.31
C GLY A 21 -7.16 -15.63 17.62
N GLN A 22 -7.02 -16.58 16.70
CA GLN A 22 -6.17 -17.78 16.86
C GLN A 22 -4.79 -17.59 16.24
N THR A 23 -4.75 -17.07 15.00
CA THR A 23 -3.51 -16.91 14.24
C THR A 23 -2.86 -15.54 14.40
N GLY A 24 -3.63 -14.56 14.88
CA GLY A 24 -3.20 -13.16 14.96
C GLY A 24 -3.14 -12.43 13.62
N ARG A 25 -3.56 -13.05 12.51
CA ARG A 25 -3.60 -12.40 11.20
C ARG A 25 -4.61 -11.25 11.20
N LEU A 26 -4.18 -10.07 10.76
CA LEU A 26 -4.97 -8.85 10.68
C LEU A 26 -5.24 -8.48 9.23
N VAL A 27 -6.47 -8.10 8.92
CA VAL A 27 -6.91 -7.56 7.63
C VAL A 27 -7.67 -6.25 7.82
N GLY A 28 -7.52 -5.31 6.91
CA GLY A 28 -8.23 -4.03 6.95
C GLY A 28 -7.67 -3.03 5.94
N GLU A 29 -8.41 -1.96 5.68
CA GLU A 29 -7.91 -0.86 4.85
C GLU A 29 -6.85 -0.07 5.62
N LEU A 30 -5.60 -0.17 5.21
CA LEU A 30 -4.54 0.64 5.79
C LEU A 30 -4.64 2.10 5.29
N PRO A 31 -4.41 3.09 6.16
CA PRO A 31 -4.32 4.49 5.74
C PRO A 31 -3.05 4.72 4.92
N VAL A 32 -3.14 4.51 3.60
CA VAL A 32 -2.04 4.77 2.67
C VAL A 32 -2.16 6.18 2.10
N SER A 33 -1.08 6.96 2.20
CA SER A 33 -1.00 8.27 1.52
C SER A 33 -0.81 8.07 0.02
N ARG A 34 -1.82 8.43 -0.77
CA ARG A 34 -1.75 8.36 -2.24
C ARG A 34 -0.56 9.14 -2.81
N GLY A 35 -0.24 10.31 -2.24
CA GLY A 35 0.90 11.11 -2.65
C GLY A 35 2.24 10.39 -2.43
N ARG A 36 2.45 9.80 -1.24
CA ARG A 36 3.68 9.03 -0.95
C ARG A 36 3.79 7.77 -1.80
N PHE A 37 2.67 7.10 -2.05
CA PHE A 37 2.62 5.94 -2.96
C PHE A 37 3.09 6.32 -4.36
N TRP A 38 2.50 7.36 -4.96
CA TRP A 38 2.86 7.80 -6.31
C TRP A 38 4.28 8.37 -6.40
N ALA A 39 4.75 9.06 -5.35
CA ALA A 39 6.13 9.54 -5.29
C ALA A 39 7.13 8.38 -5.32
N LEU A 40 6.92 7.33 -4.52
CA LEU A 40 7.77 6.15 -4.52
C LEU A 40 7.68 5.40 -5.85
N PHE A 41 6.46 5.22 -6.39
CA PHE A 41 6.25 4.59 -7.68
C PHE A 41 7.03 5.32 -8.78
N ALA A 42 6.89 6.63 -8.89
CA ALA A 42 7.58 7.43 -9.89
C ALA A 42 9.10 7.39 -9.70
N ALA A 43 9.59 7.46 -8.46
CA ALA A 43 11.02 7.40 -8.15
C ALA A 43 11.69 6.10 -8.63
N ILE A 44 10.94 4.99 -8.71
CA ILE A 44 11.43 3.70 -9.24
C ILE A 44 11.14 3.57 -10.73
N ALA A 45 9.90 3.84 -11.15
CA ALA A 45 9.44 3.61 -12.50
C ALA A 45 10.15 4.53 -13.52
N VAL A 46 10.41 5.80 -13.18
CA VAL A 46 11.02 6.76 -14.12
C VAL A 46 12.46 6.35 -14.47
N PRO A 47 13.39 6.10 -13.51
CA PRO A 47 14.74 5.66 -13.86
C PRO A 47 14.76 4.35 -14.65
N LEU A 48 13.96 3.36 -14.24
CA LEU A 48 13.87 2.08 -14.95
C LEU A 48 13.38 2.26 -16.39
N SER A 49 12.39 3.13 -16.61
CA SER A 49 11.88 3.43 -17.95
C SER A 49 12.93 4.12 -18.82
N VAL A 50 13.68 5.08 -18.26
CA VAL A 50 14.77 5.77 -18.97
C VAL A 50 15.86 4.78 -19.37
N VAL A 51 16.35 3.96 -18.43
CA VAL A 51 17.40 2.97 -18.69
C VAL A 51 16.95 1.95 -19.74
N SER A 52 15.72 1.44 -19.61
CA SER A 52 15.14 0.48 -20.57
C SER A 52 15.05 1.09 -21.97
N SER A 53 14.60 2.35 -22.08
CA SER A 53 14.49 3.05 -23.36
C SER A 53 15.86 3.28 -24.01
N VAL A 54 16.85 3.71 -23.23
CA VAL A 54 18.23 3.90 -23.72
C VAL A 54 18.81 2.58 -24.21
N LEU A 55 18.69 1.51 -23.43
CA LEU A 55 19.16 0.19 -23.83
C LEU A 55 18.48 -0.30 -25.11
N PHE A 56 17.16 -0.12 -25.22
CA PHE A 56 16.40 -0.48 -26.42
C PHE A 56 16.85 0.30 -27.65
N THR A 57 17.25 1.57 -27.50
CA THR A 57 17.74 2.36 -28.65
C THR A 57 19.17 2.06 -29.05
N LEU A 58 19.99 1.49 -28.16
CA LEU A 58 21.42 1.25 -28.38
C LEU A 58 21.75 -0.18 -28.85
N LEU A 59 20.82 -1.12 -28.67
CA LEU A 59 20.87 -2.49 -29.19
C LEU A 59 20.18 -2.59 -30.55
#